data_AF-A0A4Y8SC94-F1
#
_entry.id   AF-A0A4Y8SC94-F1
#
_cell.length_a   1.000
_cell.length_b   1.000
_cell.length_c   1.000
_cell.angle_alpha   90.00
_cell.angle_beta   90.00
_cell.angle_gamma   90.00
#
_symmetry.space_group_name_H-M   'P 1'
#
loop_
_entity.id
_entity.type
_entity.pdbx_description
1 polymer ?
#
loop_
_entity_poly.entity_id
_entity_poly.type
_entity_poly.pdbx_seq_one_letter_code
_entity_poly.pdbx_strand_id
1 'polypeptide(L)'
;MKKLTSIWLLAMLCIIGKTTFAQSGNAETDAIIKQMRNQNSKGTIHFEAMGASITDNATVIKGPKGIYDLGSSFLTDHGDGAQVHLFLAKIQTGTQLLLQNKDASTIAMINGTVYQVTGTANLKVSGKNVSGTFTGVLYAVAKNKSKAATVPSGKISGNFNNLNLSL
;
A
#
# COMPACT_ATOMS: atom_id res chain seq x y z
N MET A 1 -52.98 7.82 37.30
CA MET A 1 -51.53 8.06 37.46
C MET A 1 -50.77 7.23 36.43
N LYS A 2 -49.90 7.91 35.66
CA LYS A 2 -48.75 7.40 34.89
C LYS A 2 -48.97 6.22 33.94
N LYS A 3 -48.92 6.50 32.63
CA LYS A 3 -48.14 5.77 31.60
C LYS A 3 -48.29 6.48 30.25
N LEU A 4 -47.58 7.59 30.11
CA LEU A 4 -47.46 8.36 28.85
C LEU A 4 -45.99 8.82 28.73
N THR A 5 -45.06 7.86 28.64
CA THR A 5 -43.62 8.16 28.50
C THR A 5 -42.90 7.25 27.50
N SER A 6 -43.61 6.47 26.70
CA SER A 6 -42.98 5.43 25.86
C SER A 6 -42.83 5.77 24.38
N ILE A 7 -43.21 6.97 23.92
CA ILE A 7 -43.11 7.34 22.49
C ILE A 7 -41.87 8.22 22.20
N TRP A 8 -41.31 8.90 23.20
CA TRP A 8 -40.14 9.76 23.00
C TRP A 8 -38.79 9.02 23.06
N LEU A 9 -38.73 7.81 23.63
CA LEU A 9 -37.48 7.06 23.72
C LEU A 9 -37.09 6.31 22.44
N LEU A 10 -38.05 6.06 21.54
CA LEU A 10 -37.81 5.32 20.30
C LEU A 10 -37.34 6.22 19.14
N ALA A 11 -37.56 7.54 19.23
CA ALA A 11 -37.09 8.51 18.25
C ALA A 11 -35.60 8.87 18.43
N MET A 12 -35.03 8.68 19.63
CA MET A 12 -33.63 8.98 19.91
C MET A 12 -32.67 7.83 19.56
N LEU A 13 -33.19 6.65 19.20
CA LEU A 13 -32.39 5.50 18.75
C LEU A 13 -32.07 5.53 17.24
N CYS A 14 -32.71 6.42 16.46
CA CYS A 14 -32.59 6.43 15.00
C CYS A 14 -31.57 7.42 14.42
N ILE A 15 -30.81 8.16 15.25
CA ILE A 15 -29.82 9.15 14.78
C ILE A 15 -28.36 8.69 14.96
N ILE A 16 -28.08 7.60 15.67
CA ILE A 16 -26.70 7.05 15.82
C ILE A 16 -26.38 6.02 14.72
N GLY A 17 -27.26 5.89 13.71
CA GLY A 17 -27.17 4.87 12.66
C GLY A 17 -26.27 5.20 11.47
N LYS A 18 -25.46 6.28 11.49
CA LYS A 18 -24.58 6.61 10.35
C LYS A 18 -23.18 7.01 10.81
N THR A 19 -22.27 6.08 10.52
CA THR A 19 -20.85 6.28 10.27
C THR A 19 -19.96 6.59 11.48
N THR A 20 -19.71 5.58 12.30
CA THR A 20 -18.39 5.43 12.94
C THR A 20 -17.33 5.15 11.85
N PHE A 21 -16.99 6.17 11.06
CA PHE A 21 -15.66 6.17 10.45
C PHE A 21 -14.71 6.37 11.62
N ALA A 22 -13.87 5.39 11.91
CA ALA A 22 -12.70 5.60 12.75
C ALA A 22 -11.86 6.72 12.09
N GLN A 23 -12.10 7.95 12.52
CA GLN A 23 -11.28 9.10 12.18
C GLN A 23 -10.06 9.00 13.09
N SER A 24 -8.87 9.00 12.49
CA SER A 24 -7.60 9.08 13.20
C SER A 24 -7.43 10.42 13.94
N GLY A 25 -8.31 11.39 13.67
CA GLY A 25 -8.23 12.77 14.16
C GLY A 25 -7.24 13.63 13.35
N ASN A 26 -6.53 13.04 12.38
CA ASN A 26 -5.61 13.73 11.48
C ASN A 26 -6.17 13.71 10.05
N ALA A 27 -6.46 14.88 9.49
CA ALA A 27 -7.04 15.04 8.16
C ALA A 27 -6.20 14.39 7.05
N GLU A 28 -4.87 14.38 7.16
CA GLU A 28 -3.98 13.74 6.18
C GLU A 28 -4.07 12.22 6.25
N THR A 29 -4.10 11.67 7.46
CA THR A 29 -4.22 10.22 7.67
C THR A 29 -5.61 9.72 7.23
N ASP A 30 -6.66 10.47 7.55
CA ASP A 30 -8.02 10.16 7.11
C ASP A 30 -8.16 10.22 5.58
N ALA A 31 -7.47 11.16 4.92
CA ALA A 31 -7.43 11.24 3.46
C ALA A 31 -6.76 10.01 2.84
N ILE A 32 -5.65 9.53 3.42
CA ILE A 32 -4.95 8.32 2.97
C ILE A 32 -5.81 7.07 3.18
N ILE A 33 -6.43 6.92 4.36
CA ILE A 33 -7.35 5.79 4.65
C ILE A 33 -8.52 5.80 3.67
N LYS A 34 -9.08 6.98 3.39
CA LYS A 34 -10.15 7.13 2.40
C LYS A 34 -9.68 6.79 0.99
N GLN A 35 -8.47 7.17 0.61
CA GLN A 35 -7.87 6.81 -0.68
C GLN A 35 -7.69 5.29 -0.81
N MET A 36 -7.15 4.64 0.23
CA MET A 36 -7.00 3.18 0.31
C MET A 36 -8.36 2.46 0.18
N ARG A 37 -9.39 2.91 0.92
CA ARG A 37 -10.73 2.30 0.89
C ARG A 37 -11.48 2.54 -0.42
N ASN A 38 -11.29 3.70 -1.05
CA ASN A 38 -11.97 4.06 -2.30
C ASN A 38 -11.31 3.44 -3.53
N GLN A 39 -10.10 2.89 -3.40
CA GLN A 39 -9.56 2.01 -4.41
C GLN A 39 -10.30 0.68 -4.35
N ASN A 40 -11.39 0.59 -5.13
CA ASN A 40 -12.02 -0.69 -5.45
C ASN A 40 -10.91 -1.65 -5.90
N SER A 41 -10.69 -2.71 -5.12
CA SER A 41 -9.55 -3.63 -5.07
C SER A 41 -9.27 -4.46 -6.34
N LYS A 42 -9.29 -3.85 -7.52
CA LYS A 42 -9.02 -4.50 -8.81
C LYS A 42 -7.56 -4.44 -9.23
N GLY A 43 -6.78 -3.58 -8.58
CA GLY A 43 -5.35 -3.53 -8.78
C GLY A 43 -4.72 -4.80 -8.24
N THR A 44 -3.78 -5.39 -8.97
CA THR A 44 -3.06 -6.59 -8.54
C THR A 44 -1.56 -6.37 -8.67
N ILE A 45 -0.79 -6.94 -7.75
CA ILE A 45 0.66 -7.07 -7.88
C ILE A 45 1.02 -8.55 -7.77
N HIS A 46 1.87 -9.00 -8.68
CA HIS A 46 2.46 -10.32 -8.67
C HIS A 46 3.97 -10.16 -8.57
N PHE A 47 4.62 -10.92 -7.69
CA PHE A 47 6.08 -10.89 -7.57
C PHE A 47 6.67 -12.22 -7.14
N GLU A 48 7.91 -12.42 -7.57
CA GLU A 48 8.71 -13.60 -7.26
C GLU A 48 10.03 -13.17 -6.64
N ALA A 49 10.37 -13.78 -5.51
CA ALA A 49 11.62 -13.57 -4.82
C ALA A 49 11.92 -14.71 -3.84
N MET A 50 13.18 -15.15 -3.79
CA MET A 50 13.65 -16.11 -2.78
C MET A 50 12.80 -17.39 -2.68
N GLY A 51 12.26 -17.86 -3.81
CA GLY A 51 11.38 -19.04 -3.87
C GLY A 51 9.91 -18.78 -3.51
N ALA A 52 9.55 -17.57 -3.08
CA ALA A 52 8.17 -17.15 -2.94
C ALA A 52 7.63 -16.61 -4.27
N SER A 53 6.39 -16.95 -4.60
CA SER A 53 5.63 -16.41 -5.73
C SER A 53 4.27 -15.98 -5.20
N ILE A 54 4.00 -14.68 -5.21
CA ILE A 54 2.90 -14.06 -4.47
C ILE A 54 2.09 -13.20 -5.42
N THR A 55 0.77 -13.27 -5.27
CA THR A 55 -0.16 -12.36 -5.93
C THR A 55 -1.05 -11.73 -4.86
N ASP A 56 -1.10 -10.41 -4.85
CA ASP A 56 -1.84 -9.62 -3.86
C ASP A 56 -2.67 -8.55 -4.57
N ASN A 57 -3.71 -8.09 -3.89
CA ASN A 57 -4.36 -6.84 -4.26
C ASN A 57 -3.38 -5.70 -4.05
N ALA A 58 -3.39 -4.74 -4.95
CA ALA A 58 -2.43 -3.66 -4.96
C ALA A 58 -3.09 -2.31 -5.14
N THR A 59 -2.44 -1.32 -4.54
CA THR A 59 -2.91 0.07 -4.52
C THR A 59 -1.79 1.00 -4.99
N VAL A 60 -2.18 2.16 -5.51
CA VAL A 60 -1.26 3.27 -5.78
C VAL A 60 -1.68 4.49 -4.99
N ILE A 61 -0.87 4.90 -4.03
CA ILE A 61 -1.22 5.97 -3.09
C ILE A 61 -0.20 7.09 -3.23
N LYS A 62 -0.69 8.33 -3.22
CA LYS A 62 0.19 9.48 -3.16
C LYS A 62 0.41 9.84 -1.69
N GLY A 63 1.58 9.48 -1.19
CA GLY A 63 2.00 9.80 0.16
C GLY A 63 2.46 11.26 0.33
N PRO A 64 2.89 11.62 1.55
CA PRO A 64 3.46 12.93 1.85
C PRO A 64 4.63 13.28 0.93
N LYS A 65 4.86 14.59 0.70
CA LYS A 65 5.93 15.12 -0.16
C LYS A 65 5.83 14.67 -1.64
N GLY A 66 4.69 14.13 -2.06
CA GLY A 66 4.45 13.74 -3.45
C GLY A 66 5.10 12.41 -3.86
N ILE A 67 5.56 11.62 -2.90
CA ILE A 67 6.08 10.27 -3.15
C ILE A 67 4.89 9.33 -3.37
N TYR A 68 5.00 8.44 -4.34
CA TYR A 68 4.00 7.44 -4.63
C TYR A 68 4.43 6.10 -4.07
N ASP A 69 3.50 5.42 -3.39
CA ASP A 69 3.63 4.02 -2.96
C ASP A 69 2.78 3.15 -3.89
N LEU A 70 3.42 2.22 -4.60
CA LEU A 70 2.77 1.19 -5.42
C LEU A 70 3.10 -0.16 -4.82
N GLY A 71 2.10 -0.88 -4.34
CA GLY A 71 2.40 -2.13 -3.67
C GLY A 71 1.19 -2.90 -3.20
N SER A 72 1.48 -4.00 -2.51
CA SER A 72 0.54 -4.76 -1.71
C SER A 72 -0.38 -3.83 -0.92
N SER A 73 -1.67 -4.16 -0.86
CA SER A 73 -2.61 -3.37 -0.07
C SER A 73 -2.30 -3.54 1.42
N PHE A 74 -2.24 -2.44 2.16
CA PHE A 74 -2.14 -2.50 3.63
C PHE A 74 -3.40 -3.07 4.30
N LEU A 75 -4.49 -3.25 3.55
CA LEU A 75 -5.77 -3.74 4.02
C LEU A 75 -5.99 -5.23 3.75
N THR A 76 -5.11 -5.88 2.96
CA THR A 76 -5.19 -7.33 2.76
C THR A 76 -4.44 -8.06 3.88
N ASP A 77 -5.21 -8.86 4.63
CA ASP A 77 -4.68 -9.73 5.68
C ASP A 77 -4.13 -11.01 5.03
N HIS A 78 -2.92 -10.92 4.46
CA HIS A 78 -2.22 -12.09 3.95
C HIS A 78 -1.42 -12.73 5.09
N GLY A 79 -1.92 -13.87 5.58
CA GLY A 79 -1.26 -14.69 6.60
C GLY A 79 0.15 -15.19 6.21
N ASP A 80 0.52 -15.06 4.94
CA ASP A 80 1.77 -15.54 4.35
C ASP A 80 2.94 -14.58 4.64
N GLY A 81 2.67 -13.38 5.17
CA GLY A 81 3.68 -12.45 5.69
C GLY A 81 4.64 -11.90 4.64
N ALA A 82 4.23 -11.87 3.37
CA ALA A 82 5.04 -11.37 2.27
C ALA A 82 4.33 -10.30 1.45
N GLN A 83 4.98 -9.15 1.32
CA GLN A 83 4.42 -7.91 0.77
C GLN A 83 5.52 -7.13 0.04
N VAL A 84 5.15 -6.28 -0.92
CA VAL A 84 6.09 -5.39 -1.61
C VAL A 84 5.50 -3.99 -1.76
N HIS A 85 6.32 -2.97 -1.50
CA HIS A 85 5.97 -1.55 -1.60
C HIS A 85 7.05 -0.81 -2.39
N LEU A 86 6.68 -0.39 -3.60
CA LEU A 86 7.51 0.31 -4.59
C LEU A 86 7.33 1.82 -4.44
N PHE A 87 8.33 2.49 -3.88
CA PHE A 87 8.31 3.95 -3.75
C PHE A 87 8.91 4.63 -4.96
N LEU A 88 8.15 5.54 -5.57
CA LEU A 88 8.52 6.29 -6.76
C LEU A 88 8.33 7.79 -6.54
N ALA A 89 9.24 8.61 -7.08
CA ALA A 89 9.09 10.07 -7.03
C ALA A 89 7.99 10.60 -7.97
N LYS A 90 7.64 9.83 -9.00
CA LYS A 90 6.63 10.21 -10.00
C LYS A 90 6.00 8.99 -10.66
N ILE A 91 4.77 9.17 -11.15
CA ILE A 91 4.03 8.16 -11.93
C ILE A 91 3.90 8.66 -13.36
N GLN A 92 4.78 8.16 -14.21
CA GLN A 92 4.86 8.50 -15.63
C GLN A 92 5.28 7.26 -16.40
N THR A 93 4.75 7.08 -17.62
CA THR A 93 5.15 6.00 -18.51
C THR A 93 6.67 5.99 -18.74
N GLY A 94 7.26 4.80 -18.71
CA GLY A 94 8.69 4.54 -18.87
C GLY A 94 9.37 4.03 -17.60
N THR A 95 10.68 3.84 -17.68
CA THR A 95 11.50 3.33 -16.57
C THR A 95 11.71 4.39 -15.50
N GLN A 96 11.37 4.06 -14.26
CA GLN A 96 11.57 4.84 -13.05
C GLN A 96 12.51 4.10 -12.10
N LEU A 97 13.37 4.85 -11.40
CA LEU A 97 14.20 4.31 -10.33
C LEU A 97 13.36 4.11 -9.07
N LEU A 98 13.53 2.95 -8.42
CA LEU A 98 12.98 2.70 -7.10
C LEU A 98 13.71 3.57 -6.07
N LEU A 99 12.95 4.31 -5.26
CA LEU A 99 13.53 5.25 -4.31
C LEU A 99 14.29 4.53 -3.20
N GLN A 100 15.45 5.09 -2.89
CA GLN A 100 16.33 4.70 -1.78
C GLN A 100 16.94 5.96 -1.17
N ASN A 101 16.14 6.71 -0.41
CA ASN A 101 16.59 7.93 0.24
C ASN A 101 16.01 8.06 1.66
N LYS A 102 16.35 9.16 2.34
CA LYS A 102 15.92 9.44 3.71
C LYS A 102 14.40 9.61 3.87
N ASP A 103 13.69 9.93 2.79
CA ASP A 103 12.26 10.24 2.81
C ASP A 103 11.41 9.01 2.47
N ALA A 104 11.89 8.12 1.60
CA ALA A 104 11.27 6.83 1.31
C ALA A 104 12.30 5.82 0.76
N SER A 105 12.10 4.55 1.10
CA SER A 105 12.93 3.43 0.62
C SER A 105 12.02 2.28 0.24
N THR A 106 12.18 1.76 -0.98
CA THR A 106 11.43 0.58 -1.47
C THR A 106 11.75 -0.64 -0.62
N ILE A 107 10.70 -1.32 -0.15
CA ILE A 107 10.80 -2.47 0.73
C ILE A 107 10.00 -3.67 0.22
N ALA A 108 10.48 -4.86 0.57
CA ALA A 108 9.73 -6.09 0.48
C ALA A 108 9.84 -6.83 1.82
N MET A 109 8.73 -7.40 2.30
CA MET A 109 8.74 -8.40 3.35
C MET A 109 8.59 -9.76 2.69
N ILE A 110 9.48 -10.71 3.00
CA ILE A 110 9.42 -12.07 2.46
C ILE A 110 9.78 -13.01 3.60
N ASN A 111 8.91 -13.97 3.91
CA ASN A 111 9.09 -14.93 5.00
C ASN A 111 9.47 -14.26 6.34
N GLY A 112 8.83 -13.13 6.66
CA GLY A 112 9.07 -12.36 7.89
C GLY A 112 10.40 -11.60 7.95
N THR A 113 11.19 -11.61 6.88
CA THR A 113 12.40 -10.78 6.75
C THR A 113 12.10 -9.56 5.89
N VAL A 114 12.51 -8.38 6.36
CA VAL A 114 12.40 -7.13 5.59
C VAL A 114 13.65 -6.95 4.75
N TYR A 115 13.44 -6.58 3.49
CA TYR A 115 14.48 -6.29 2.52
C TYR A 115 14.30 -4.88 1.98
N GLN A 116 15.40 -4.16 1.85
CA GLN A 116 15.46 -2.99 0.99
C GLN A 116 15.65 -3.43 -0.46
N VAL A 117 14.92 -2.83 -1.40
CA VAL A 117 14.95 -3.22 -2.82
C VAL A 117 15.51 -2.12 -3.70
N THR A 118 16.72 -2.32 -4.23
CA THR A 118 17.30 -1.38 -5.21
C THR A 118 16.99 -1.86 -6.62
N GLY A 119 16.42 -1.02 -7.47
CA GLY A 119 16.06 -1.44 -8.82
C GLY A 119 15.25 -0.42 -9.60
N THR A 120 14.46 -0.91 -10.54
CA THR A 120 13.62 -0.08 -11.42
C THR A 120 12.23 -0.65 -11.56
N ALA A 121 11.27 0.24 -11.84
CA ALA A 121 9.94 -0.10 -12.29
C ALA A 121 9.72 0.51 -13.68
N ASN A 122 9.23 -0.26 -14.63
CA ASN A 122 8.80 0.22 -15.94
C ASN A 122 7.28 0.39 -15.95
N LEU A 123 6.82 1.63 -16.04
CA LEU A 123 5.43 1.99 -15.91
C LEU A 123 4.78 2.20 -17.27
N LYS A 124 3.51 1.83 -17.37
CA LYS A 124 2.57 2.23 -18.41
C LYS A 124 1.40 2.93 -17.75
N VAL A 125 1.24 4.22 -18.04
CA VAL A 125 0.15 5.05 -17.52
C VAL A 125 -0.83 5.34 -18.65
N SER A 126 -2.11 5.02 -18.44
CA SER A 126 -3.19 5.26 -19.40
C SER A 126 -4.39 5.85 -18.66
N GLY A 127 -4.57 7.17 -18.77
CA GLY A 127 -5.55 7.89 -17.95
C GLY A 127 -5.21 7.77 -16.47
N LYS A 128 -6.16 7.29 -15.66
CA LYS A 128 -5.95 7.01 -14.22
C LYS A 128 -5.37 5.62 -13.95
N ASN A 129 -5.19 4.78 -14.96
CA ASN A 129 -4.72 3.42 -14.75
C ASN A 129 -3.20 3.34 -14.90
N VAL A 130 -2.57 2.61 -13.98
CA VAL A 130 -1.14 2.37 -13.92
C VAL A 130 -0.92 0.86 -13.92
N SER A 131 -0.02 0.41 -14.78
CA SER A 131 0.41 -0.99 -14.88
C SER A 131 1.89 -1.04 -15.24
N GLY A 132 2.54 -2.17 -15.08
CA GLY A 132 3.97 -2.23 -15.34
C GLY A 132 4.66 -3.46 -14.77
N THR A 133 5.97 -3.42 -14.84
CA THR A 133 6.87 -4.46 -14.32
C THR A 133 7.92 -3.82 -13.44
N PHE A 134 8.50 -4.59 -12.55
CA PHE A 134 9.63 -4.14 -11.76
C PHE A 134 10.67 -5.24 -11.59
N THR A 135 11.91 -4.81 -11.37
CA THR A 135 13.03 -5.70 -11.05
C THR A 135 13.91 -5.02 -10.01
N GLY A 136 14.52 -5.80 -9.14
CA GLY A 136 15.40 -5.28 -8.11
C GLY A 136 16.29 -6.32 -7.46
N VAL A 137 17.21 -5.80 -6.66
CA VAL A 137 18.14 -6.55 -5.82
C VAL A 137 17.73 -6.34 -4.37
N LEU A 138 17.65 -7.44 -3.63
CA LEU A 138 17.25 -7.47 -2.23
C LEU A 138 18.48 -7.32 -1.32
N TYR A 139 18.38 -6.45 -0.34
CA TYR A 139 19.35 -6.27 0.73
C TYR A 139 18.67 -6.42 2.08
N ALA A 140 19.01 -7.46 2.83
CA ALA A 140 18.33 -7.76 4.10
C ALA A 140 18.50 -6.63 5.12
N VAL A 141 17.41 -6.31 5.83
CA VAL A 141 17.40 -5.41 6.98
C VAL A 141 17.24 -6.27 8.23
N ALA A 142 18.31 -6.35 9.04
CA ALA A 142 18.26 -7.13 10.27
C ALA A 142 17.33 -6.46 11.30
N LYS A 143 16.61 -7.26 12.10
CA LYS A 143 15.58 -6.79 13.07
C LYS A 143 16.04 -5.66 14.02
N ASN A 144 17.34 -5.58 14.31
CA ASN A 144 17.92 -4.58 15.22
C ASN A 144 18.84 -3.57 14.50
N LYS A 145 18.70 -3.42 13.18
CA LYS A 145 19.51 -2.49 12.38
C LYS A 145 18.60 -1.56 11.59
N SER A 146 18.97 -0.28 11.54
CA SER A 146 18.29 0.74 10.75
C SER A 146 18.76 0.79 9.29
N LYS A 147 19.82 0.05 8.94
CA LYS A 147 20.42 0.04 7.60
C LYS A 147 20.39 -1.37 7.02
N ALA A 148 20.09 -1.44 5.73
CA ALA A 148 20.21 -2.67 4.96
C ALA A 148 21.67 -3.15 4.89
N ALA A 149 21.82 -4.45 4.66
CA ALA A 149 23.11 -5.06 4.38
C ALA A 149 23.74 -4.47 3.10
N THR A 150 25.06 -4.52 3.00
CA THR A 150 25.80 -4.15 1.78
C THR A 150 25.87 -5.30 0.77
N VAL A 151 25.76 -6.54 1.26
CA VAL A 151 25.79 -7.75 0.43
C VAL A 151 24.37 -8.09 -0.02
N PRO A 152 24.15 -8.34 -1.32
CA PRO A 152 22.82 -8.69 -1.83
C PRO A 152 22.40 -10.08 -1.33
N SER A 153 21.13 -10.20 -0.96
CA SER A 153 20.51 -11.45 -0.51
C SER A 153 19.81 -12.20 -1.65
N GLY A 154 19.49 -11.51 -2.74
CA GLY A 154 18.80 -12.11 -3.88
C GLY A 154 18.24 -11.07 -4.85
N LYS A 155 17.36 -11.53 -5.74
CA LYS A 155 16.64 -10.69 -6.71
C LYS A 155 15.13 -10.80 -6.47
N ILE A 156 14.43 -9.75 -6.88
CA ILE A 156 12.97 -9.70 -6.93
C ILE A 156 12.54 -9.19 -8.30
N SER A 157 11.47 -9.76 -8.83
CA SER A 157 10.83 -9.26 -10.04
C SER A 157 9.33 -9.46 -9.96
N GLY A 158 8.59 -8.63 -10.67
CA GLY A 158 7.14 -8.75 -10.67
C GLY A 158 6.46 -7.83 -11.67
N ASN A 159 5.14 -7.89 -11.65
CA ASN A 159 4.27 -7.03 -12.42
C ASN A 159 3.13 -6.50 -11.56
N PHE A 160 2.59 -5.35 -11.95
CA PHE A 160 1.40 -4.79 -11.34
C PHE A 160 0.45 -4.33 -12.44
N ASN A 161 -0.84 -4.51 -12.22
CA ASN A 161 -1.88 -4.26 -13.21
C ASN A 161 -3.05 -3.51 -12.58
N ASN A 162 -3.70 -2.67 -13.38
CA ASN A 162 -4.93 -1.98 -13.03
C ASN A 162 -4.89 -1.18 -11.71
N LEU A 163 -3.73 -0.64 -11.33
CA LEU A 163 -3.64 0.28 -10.20
C LEU A 163 -4.30 1.60 -10.59
N ASN A 164 -5.19 2.13 -9.75
CA ASN A 164 -5.91 3.36 -10.07
C ASN A 164 -5.34 4.56 -9.31
N LEU A 165 -4.87 5.58 -10.03
CA LEU A 165 -4.50 6.88 -9.49
C LEU A 165 -5.77 7.63 -9.03
N SER A 166 -6.22 7.30 -7.83
CA SER A 166 -7.22 8.09 -7.11
C SER A 166 -6.55 9.39 -6.65
N LEU A 167 -6.59 10.42 -7.48
CA LEU A 167 -6.26 11.81 -7.10
C LEU A 167 -7.41 12.43 -6.32
#